data_AF-A0A355BG40-F1
#
_entry.id   AF-A0A355BG40-F1
#
_cell.length_a   1.000
_cell.length_b   1.000
_cell.length_c   1.000
_cell.angle_alpha   90.00
_cell.angle_beta   90.00
_cell.angle_gamma   90.00
#
_symmetry.space_group_name_H-M   'P 1'
#
loop_
_entity.id
_entity.type
_entity.pdbx_description
1 polymer ?
#
loop_
_entity_poly.entity_id
_entity_poly.type
_entity_poly.pdbx_seq_one_letter_code
_entity_poly.pdbx_strand_id
1 'polypeptide(L)' 'MERPEQVIDFLGMMGDTADNIPGLPGVGEKTAKKFLATYGSLENLLAHTHELKGAMKEKIEA' A
#
# COMPACT_ATOMS: atom_id res chain seq x y z
N MET A 1 -1.70 -11.76 1.25
CA MET A 1 -0.59 -11.84 2.21
C MET A 1 -0.20 -13.30 2.28
N GLU A 2 0.87 -13.62 1.59
CA GLU A 2 1.32 -14.99 1.33
C GLU A 2 2.57 -15.33 2.16
N ARG A 3 3.32 -14.30 2.61
CA ARG A 3 4.52 -14.48 3.42
C ARG A 3 4.50 -13.56 4.65
N PRO A 4 5.08 -14.00 5.79
CA PRO A 4 5.13 -13.19 7.01
C PRO A 4 5.81 -11.82 6.82
N GLU A 5 6.81 -11.72 5.93
CA GLU A 5 7.55 -10.46 5.73
C GLU A 5 6.66 -9.34 5.19
N GLN A 6 5.58 -9.67 4.48
CA GLN A 6 4.63 -8.70 3.91
C GLN A 6 3.80 -7.98 4.98
N VAL A 7 3.86 -8.41 6.24
CA VAL A 7 3.20 -7.71 7.35
C VAL A 7 3.78 -6.30 7.52
N ILE A 8 5.08 -6.13 7.30
CA ILE A 8 5.74 -4.82 7.41
C ILE A 8 5.19 -3.86 6.35
N ASP A 9 5.14 -4.31 5.10
CA ASP A 9 4.54 -3.54 4.01
C ASP A 9 3.07 -3.24 4.25
N PHE A 10 2.31 -4.22 4.75
CA PHE A 10 0.89 -4.06 5.06
C PHE A 10 0.66 -2.96 6.09
N LEU A 11 1.43 -2.97 7.18
CA LEU A 11 1.35 -1.95 8.22
C LEU A 11 1.80 -0.59 7.69
N GLY A 12 2.88 -0.54 6.90
CA GLY A 12 3.34 0.70 6.28
C GLY A 12 2.31 1.32 5.31
N MET A 13 1.58 0.49 4.57
CA MET A 13 0.49 0.94 3.70
C MET A 13 -0.69 1.51 4.49
N MET A 14 -0.99 0.94 5.65
CA MET A 14 -2.11 1.36 6.51
C MET A 14 -1.80 2.59 7.36
N GLY A 15 -0.54 2.72 7.78
CA GLY A 15 -0.13 3.67 8.81
C GLY A 15 -0.58 3.24 10.21
N ASP A 16 -0.34 4.11 11.17
CA ASP A 16 -0.75 3.95 12.57
C ASP A 16 -1.32 5.28 13.10
N THR A 17 -2.64 5.32 13.29
CA THR A 17 -3.33 6.50 13.82
C THR A 17 -2.94 6.80 15.28
N ALA A 18 -2.62 5.78 16.09
CA ALA A 18 -2.26 5.97 17.50
C ALA A 18 -0.90 6.67 17.62
N ASP A 19 0.03 6.32 16.72
CA ASP A 19 1.40 6.87 16.68
C ASP A 19 1.54 8.07 15.71
N ASN A 20 0.44 8.54 15.11
CA ASN A 20 0.42 9.59 14.08
C ASN A 20 1.33 9.28 12.87
N ILE A 21 1.45 8.00 12.50
CA ILE A 21 2.20 7.56 11.33
C ILE A 21 1.23 7.49 10.14
N PRO A 22 1.36 8.36 9.13
CA PRO A 22 0.48 8.30 7.96
C PRO A 22 0.80 7.05 7.11
N GLY A 23 -0.26 6.38 6.66
CA GLY A 23 -0.18 5.36 5.61
C GLY A 23 -0.42 5.96 4.22
N LEU A 24 -0.61 5.08 3.24
CA LEU A 24 -0.97 5.49 1.89
C LEU A 24 -2.41 6.06 1.86
N PRO A 25 -2.63 7.28 1.32
CA PRO A 25 -3.94 7.90 1.32
C PRO A 25 -5.01 7.07 0.61
N GLY A 26 -6.09 6.74 1.32
CA GLY A 26 -7.19 5.94 0.76
C GLY A 26 -6.90 4.44 0.64
N VAL A 27 -5.79 3.97 1.22
CA VAL A 27 -5.45 2.55 1.32
C VAL A 27 -5.84 2.04 2.70
N GLY A 28 -6.90 1.23 2.74
CA GLY A 28 -7.31 0.46 3.92
C GLY A 28 -6.94 -1.02 3.78
N GLU A 29 -7.32 -1.84 4.76
CA GLU A 29 -6.87 -3.24 4.87
C GLU A 29 -7.11 -4.04 3.59
N LYS A 30 -8.29 -3.89 2.99
CA LYS A 30 -8.66 -4.58 1.74
C LYS A 30 -7.76 -4.18 0.57
N THR A 31 -7.47 -2.90 0.45
CA THR A 31 -6.63 -2.35 -0.63
C THR A 31 -5.17 -2.74 -0.42
N ALA A 32 -4.65 -2.66 0.81
CA ALA A 32 -3.30 -3.10 1.14
C ALA A 32 -3.12 -4.60 0.86
N LYS A 33 -4.07 -5.46 1.26
CA LYS A 33 -4.04 -6.90 0.94
C LYS A 33 -4.06 -7.16 -0.57
N LYS A 34 -4.84 -6.39 -1.33
CA LYS A 34 -4.88 -6.48 -2.80
C LYS A 34 -3.53 -6.09 -3.40
N PHE A 35 -2.96 -4.96 -3.00
CA PHE A 35 -1.65 -4.53 -3.48
C PHE A 35 -0.55 -5.53 -3.16
N LEU A 36 -0.53 -6.11 -1.97
CA LEU A 36 0.45 -7.14 -1.63
C LEU A 36 0.26 -8.45 -2.39
N ALA A 37 -0.98 -8.80 -2.75
CA ALA A 37 -1.24 -9.94 -3.62
C ALA A 37 -0.82 -9.66 -5.08
N THR A 38 -0.92 -8.42 -5.55
CA THR A 38 -0.60 -8.05 -6.94
C THR A 38 0.87 -7.74 -7.14
N TYR A 39 1.47 -6.95 -6.26
CA TYR A 39 2.81 -6.39 -6.41
C TYR A 39 3.84 -7.06 -5.50
N GLY A 40 3.40 -7.78 -4.46
CA GLY A 40 4.29 -8.54 -3.58
C GLY A 40 4.99 -7.73 -2.49
N SER A 41 5.30 -6.45 -2.72
CA SER A 41 5.85 -5.52 -1.71
C SER A 41 5.42 -4.07 -1.98
N LEU A 42 5.71 -3.17 -1.04
CA LEU A 42 5.47 -1.75 -1.21
C LEU A 42 6.38 -1.13 -2.30
N GLU A 43 7.65 -1.53 -2.37
CA GLU A 43 8.58 -1.04 -3.41
C GLU A 43 8.11 -1.42 -4.81
N ASN A 44 7.61 -2.65 -4.98
CA ASN A 44 7.07 -3.08 -6.26
C ASN A 44 5.80 -2.31 -6.65
N LEU A 45 4.92 -1.99 -5.69
CA LEU A 45 3.77 -1.12 -5.94
C LEU A 45 4.23 0.25 -6.46
N LEU A 46 5.23 0.85 -5.81
CA LEU A 46 5.77 2.16 -6.18
C LEU A 46 6.50 2.12 -7.53
N ALA A 47 7.16 1.01 -7.88
CA ALA A 47 7.74 0.82 -9.22
C ALA A 47 6.69 0.69 -10.33
N HIS A 48 5.44 0.32 -9.98
CA HIS A 48 4.35 0.06 -10.91
C HIS A 48 3.14 1.00 -10.74
N THR A 49 3.34 2.21 -10.18
CA THR A 49 2.25 3.20 -10.01
C THR A 49 1.56 3.56 -11.32
N HIS A 50 2.27 3.44 -12.45
CA HIS A 50 1.73 3.66 -13.79
C HIS A 50 0.57 2.73 -14.15
N GLU A 51 0.45 1.56 -13.51
CA GLU A 51 -0.66 0.61 -13.69
C GLU A 51 -1.91 0.99 -12.87
N LEU A 52 -1.74 1.82 -11.84
CA LEU A 52 -2.84 2.31 -11.02
C LEU A 52 -3.72 3.26 -11.84
N LYS A 53 -5.01 3.30 -11.51
CA LYS A 53 -6.01 4.07 -12.28
C LYS A 53 -6.65 5.17 -11.44
N GLY A 54 -6.94 6.29 -12.10
CA GLY A 54 -7.71 7.41 -11.54
C GLY A 54 -7.14 7.94 -10.22
N ALA A 55 -8.04 8.28 -9.30
CA ALA A 55 -7.71 8.91 -8.02
C ALA A 55 -6.75 8.10 -7.13
N MET A 56 -6.63 6.78 -7.31
CA MET A 56 -5.67 5.98 -6.53
C MET A 56 -4.23 6.23 -6.99
N LYS A 57 -4.01 6.38 -8.30
CA LYS A 57 -2.70 6.72 -8.86
C LYS A 57 -2.27 8.10 -8.38
N GLU A 58 -3.16 9.08 -8.55
CA GLU A 58 -2.91 10.47 -8.15
C GLU A 58 -2.55 10.58 -6.66
N LYS A 59 -3.19 9.81 -5.79
CA LYS A 59 -2.90 9.82 -4.34
C LYS A 59 -1.57 9.20 -3.94
N ILE A 60 -1.07 8.24 -4.72
CA ILE A 60 0.18 7.52 -4.41
C ILE A 60 1.39 8.23 -5.05
N GLU A 61 1.19 8.92 -6.17
CA GLU A 61 2.24 9.69 -6.85
C GLU A 61 2.38 11.14 -6.36
N ALA A 62 1.41 11.64 -5.58
CA ALA A 62 1.43 12.98 -4.97
C ALA A 62 2.37 13.06 -3.75
#